data_AF-A0A318L8V9-F1
#
_entry.id   AF-A0A318L8V9-F1
#
_cell.length_a   1.000
_cell.length_b   1.000
_cell.length_c   1.000
_cell.angle_alpha   90.00
_cell.angle_beta   90.00
_cell.angle_gamma   90.00
#
_symmetry.space_group_name_H-M   'P 1'
#
loop_
_entity.id
_entity.type
_entity.pdbx_description
1 polymer ?
#
loop_
_entity_poly.entity_id
_entity_poly.type
_entity_poly.pdbx_seq_one_letter_code
_entity_poly.pdbx_strand_id
1 'polypeptide(L)' 'MSWAFGPDGTEYALISRDQWLELYVAAQDGDEDTAVDTLMAIKPQHWPPPEAILDELPEPDSGM' A
#
# COMPACT_ATOMS: atom_id res chain seq x y z
N MET A 1 7.08 10.36 -8.56
CA MET A 1 7.28 9.48 -7.38
C MET A 1 8.62 8.79 -7.55
N SER A 2 9.36 8.64 -6.46
CA SER A 2 10.65 7.94 -6.45
C SER A 2 10.47 6.57 -5.82
N TRP A 3 11.22 5.57 -6.25
CA TRP A 3 11.19 4.22 -5.68
C TRP A 3 12.60 3.80 -5.30
N ALA A 4 12.70 2.84 -4.38
CA ALA A 4 13.95 2.24 -3.95
C ALA A 4 13.87 0.73 -4.08
N PHE A 5 15.01 0.11 -4.41
CA PHE A 5 15.16 -1.34 -4.37
C PHE A 5 15.84 -1.74 -3.07
N GLY A 6 15.25 -2.72 -2.39
CA GLY A 6 15.88 -3.44 -1.30
C GLY A 6 17.07 -4.28 -1.78
N PRO A 7 17.94 -4.71 -0.86
CA PRO A 7 19.06 -5.59 -1.19
C PRO A 7 18.64 -6.97 -1.71
N ASP A 8 17.37 -7.36 -1.50
CA ASP A 8 16.70 -8.55 -2.01
C ASP A 8 15.99 -8.34 -3.36
N GLY A 9 16.05 -7.13 -3.91
CA GLY A 9 15.32 -6.76 -5.13
C GLY A 9 13.86 -6.39 -4.89
N THR A 10 13.38 -6.39 -3.64
CA THR A 10 12.03 -5.91 -3.30
C THR A 10 11.90 -4.43 -3.60
N GLU A 11 10.80 -4.04 -4.24
CA GLU A 11 10.53 -2.65 -4.56
C GLU A 11 9.77 -1.93 -3.44
N TYR A 12 10.24 -0.76 -3.06
CA TYR A 12 9.59 0.10 -2.06
C TYR A 12 9.18 1.42 -2.70
N ALA A 13 7.90 1.77 -2.51
CA ALA A 13 7.42 3.11 -2.81
C ALA A 13 8.00 4.10 -1.80
N LEU A 14 8.69 5.15 -2.28
CA LEU A 14 9.08 6.26 -1.42
C LEU A 14 7.93 7.28 -1.43
N ILE A 15 7.19 7.29 -0.33
CA ILE A 15 6.13 8.26 -0.07
C ILE A 15 6.66 9.37 0.84
N SER A 16 6.20 10.59 0.62
CA SER A 16 6.47 11.69 1.55
C SER A 16 5.71 11.49 2.86
N ARG A 17 6.16 12.19 3.91
CA ARG A 17 5.48 12.17 5.21
C ARG A 17 4.01 12.61 5.08
N ASP A 18 3.73 13.62 4.26
CA ASP A 18 2.39 14.19 4.11
C ASP A 18 1.46 13.20 3.42
N GLN A 19 1.92 12.55 2.34
CA GLN A 19 1.18 11.48 1.65
C GLN A 19 0.87 10.30 2.57
N TRP A 20 1.82 9.92 3.43
CA TRP A 20 1.58 8.88 4.43
C TRP A 20 0.55 9.32 5.47
N LEU A 21 0.61 10.58 5.92
CA LEU A 21 -0.28 11.12 6.94
C LEU A 21 -1.73 11.20 6.45
N GLU A 22 -1.93 11.61 5.20
CA GLU A 22 -3.26 11.64 4.54
C GLU A 22 -3.88 10.24 4.49
N LEU A 23 -3.12 9.25 4.02
CA LEU A 23 -3.57 7.86 4.00
C LEU A 23 -3.87 7.33 5.41
N TYR A 24 -3.00 7.63 6.37
CA TYR A 24 -3.16 7.20 7.76
C TYR A 24 -4.43 7.78 8.40
N VAL A 25 -4.70 9.07 8.20
CA VAL A 25 -5.89 9.74 8.73
C VAL A 25 -7.15 9.16 8.11
N ALA A 26 -7.20 9.01 6.78
CA ALA A 26 -8.36 8.44 6.10
C ALA A 26 -8.67 7.01 6.60
N ALA A 27 -7.64 6.18 6.76
CA ALA A 27 -7.79 4.82 7.29
C ALA A 27 -8.25 4.80 8.77
N GLN A 28 -7.73 5.70 9.61
CA GLN A 28 -8.14 5.80 11.02
C GLN A 28 -9.57 6.29 11.20
N ASP A 29 -10.02 7.20 10.35
CA ASP A 29 -11.38 7.75 10.36
C ASP A 29 -12.40 6.78 9.75
N GLY A 30 -11.95 5.65 9.16
CA GLY A 30 -12.81 4.68 8.50
C GLY A 30 -13.35 5.16 7.15
N ASP A 31 -12.73 6.17 6.56
CA ASP A 31 -13.08 6.68 5.23
C ASP A 31 -12.36 5.84 4.16
N GLU A 32 -12.95 4.69 3.85
CA GLU A 32 -12.38 3.72 2.91
C GLU A 32 -12.23 4.30 1.50
N ASP A 33 -13.20 5.08 1.01
CA ASP A 33 -13.16 5.68 -0.33
C ASP A 33 -11.97 6.65 -0.43
N THR A 34 -11.81 7.56 0.53
CA THR A 34 -10.68 8.49 0.55
C THR A 34 -9.35 7.76 0.72
N ALA A 35 -9.29 6.71 1.54
CA ALA A 35 -8.08 5.93 1.75
C ALA A 35 -7.66 5.21 0.45
N VAL A 36 -8.61 4.60 -0.27
CA VAL A 36 -8.36 3.92 -1.55
C VAL A 36 -7.94 4.91 -2.62
N ASP A 37 -8.63 6.05 -2.75
CA ASP A 37 -8.27 7.09 -3.72
C ASP A 37 -6.85 7.63 -3.46
N THR A 38 -6.53 7.88 -2.18
CA THR A 38 -5.19 8.33 -1.77
C THR A 38 -4.14 7.28 -2.08
N LEU A 39 -4.40 6.00 -1.77
CA LEU A 39 -3.51 4.89 -2.08
C LEU A 39 -3.28 4.76 -3.60
N MET A 40 -4.33 4.86 -4.40
CA MET A 40 -4.25 4.80 -5.86
C MET A 40 -3.46 5.96 -6.45
N ALA A 41 -3.53 7.14 -5.83
CA ALA A 41 -2.77 8.31 -6.24
C ALA A 41 -1.27 8.20 -5.90
N ILE A 42 -0.88 7.46 -4.86
CA ILE A 42 0.52 7.34 -4.41
C ILE A 42 1.21 6.03 -4.82
N LYS A 43 0.44 4.98 -5.15
CA LYS A 43 1.02 3.68 -5.50
C LYS A 43 1.73 3.73 -6.85
N PRO A 44 2.80 2.94 -7.05
CA PRO A 44 3.41 2.77 -8.36
C PRO A 44 2.41 2.21 -9.39
N GLN A 45 2.47 2.71 -10.63
CA GLN A 45 1.54 2.29 -11.70
C GLN A 45 1.71 0.84 -12.12
N HIS A 46 2.93 0.28 -11.96
CA HIS A 46 3.24 -1.10 -12.32
C HIS A 46 2.96 -2.10 -11.19
N TRP A 47 2.59 -1.63 -9.99
CA TRP A 47 2.19 -2.54 -8.94
C TRP A 47 0.91 -3.28 -9.34
N PRO A 48 0.85 -4.60 -9.07
CA PRO A 48 -0.33 -5.40 -9.33
C PRO A 48 -1.57 -4.77 -8.65
N PRO A 49 -2.76 -4.98 -9.25
CA PRO A 49 -3.99 -4.48 -8.65
C PRO A 49 -4.22 -5.17 -7.29
N PRO A 50 -4.95 -4.55 -6.35
CA PRO A 50 -5.12 -5.07 -4.99
C PRO A 50 -5.56 -6.53 -4.95
N GLU A 51 -6.42 -6.94 -5.88
CA GLU A 51 -6.93 -8.32 -5.98
C GLU A 51 -5.80 -9.34 -6.20
N ALA A 52 -4.79 -8.99 -7.01
CA ALA A 52 -3.65 -9.86 -7.29
C ALA A 52 -2.66 -9.94 -6.12
N ILE A 53 -2.64 -8.94 -5.23
CA ILE A 53 -1.83 -8.97 -4.00
C ILE A 53 -2.50 -9.81 -2.92
N LEU A 54 -3.83 -9.72 -2.81
CA LEU A 54 -4.61 -10.46 -1.83
C LEU A 54 -4.58 -11.98 -2.08
N ASP A 55 -4.54 -12.40 -3.35
CA ASP A 55 -4.38 -13.81 -3.73
C ASP A 55 -2.99 -14.40 -3.38
N GLU A 56 -1.98 -13.55 -3.19
CA GLU A 56 -0.62 -13.94 -2.82
C GLU A 56 -0.34 -13.84 -1.32
N LEU A 57 -1.26 -13.27 -0.53
CA LEU A 57 -1.09 -13.21 0.91
C LEU A 57 -1.16 -14.64 1.47
N PRO A 58 -0.17 -15.08 2.26
CA PRO A 58 -0.31 -16.34 2.99
C PRO A 58 -1.59 -16.24 3.83
N GLU A 59 -2.43 -17.27 3.75
CA GLU A 59 -3.63 -17.33 4.60
C GLU A 59 -3.21 -17.00 6.02
N PRO A 60 -3.94 -16.10 6.72
CA PRO A 60 -3.60 -15.73 8.08
C PRO A 60 -3.48 -17.04 8.86
N ASP A 61 -2.27 -17.28 9.39
CA ASP A 61 -1.95 -18.48 10.13
C ASP A 61 -3.01 -18.61 11.22
N SER A 62 -3.96 -19.51 10.98
CA SER A 62 -5.08 -19.76 11.87
C SER A 62 -4.51 -20.60 13.00
N GLY A 63 -3.71 -19.93 13.83
CA GLY A 63 -3.02 -20.52 14.97
C GLY A 63 -4.05 -21.21 15.86
N MET A 64 -3.98 -22.54 15.87
CA MET A 64 -4.52 -23.41 16.92
C MET A 64 -3.56 -23.42 18.11
#